data_AF-L0A268-F1
#
_entry.id   AF-L0A268-F1
#
_cell.length_a   1.000
_cell.length_b   1.000
_cell.length_c   1.000
_cell.angle_alpha   90.00
_cell.angle_beta   90.00
_cell.angle_gamma   90.00
#
_symmetry.space_group_name_H-M   'P 1'
#
loop_
_entity.id
_entity.type
_entity.pdbx_description
1 polymer ?
#
loop_
_entity_poly.entity_id
_entity_poly.type
_entity_poly.pdbx_seq_one_letter_code
_entity_poly.pdbx_strand_id
1 'polypeptide(L)'
;MDALIADFLNYVQTEHQRTGYETDPQALCRKLNIEYRIGGKNMAYGGDPAFIYVKRDENGPRRLFNSAHEIIHVLMARGGYKTLIQHEHACLGKKIKEHIEQLVNFGAAQLIMPHPLLTEAHRRFGDTPAAIIYLTTHSGASIEAAMRRWAWQDITERRAAFLTYGSYVHDITSCNYQLPFWLYDRIPEPHVVFEEAKLLCLPDSRKYLGTFTAN
;
A
#
# COMPACT_ATOMS: atom_id res chain seq x y z
N MET A 1 7.51 -11.97 -9.82
CA MET A 1 6.48 -10.99 -10.22
C MET A 1 6.43 -10.96 -11.73
N ASP A 2 5.24 -10.77 -12.31
CA ASP A 2 5.06 -10.58 -13.76
C ASP A 2 5.87 -9.35 -14.24
N ALA A 3 6.54 -9.47 -15.40
CA ALA A 3 7.43 -8.43 -15.91
C ALA A 3 6.69 -7.12 -16.27
N LEU A 4 5.47 -7.20 -16.82
CA LEU A 4 4.66 -6.03 -17.16
C LEU A 4 4.17 -5.32 -15.90
N ILE A 5 3.78 -6.10 -14.88
CA ILE A 5 3.39 -5.53 -13.58
C ILE A 5 4.59 -4.84 -12.92
N ALA A 6 5.76 -5.47 -12.94
CA ALA A 6 6.98 -4.87 -12.39
C ALA A 6 7.34 -3.56 -13.12
N ASP A 7 7.22 -3.55 -14.45
CA ASP A 7 7.46 -2.37 -15.27
C ASP A 7 6.49 -1.22 -14.94
N PHE A 8 5.20 -1.51 -14.80
CA PHE A 8 4.19 -0.53 -14.37
C PHE A 8 4.54 0.09 -12.99
N LEU A 9 4.90 -0.73 -12.01
CA LEU A 9 5.24 -0.25 -10.67
C LEU A 9 6.55 0.56 -10.66
N ASN A 10 7.51 0.20 -11.50
CA ASN A 10 8.74 0.99 -11.70
C ASN A 10 8.45 2.32 -12.40
N TYR A 11 7.53 2.35 -13.36
CA TYR A 11 7.06 3.59 -13.97
C TYR A 11 6.43 4.52 -12.93
N VAL A 12 5.52 4.03 -12.09
CA VAL A 12 4.93 4.80 -10.98
C VAL A 12 6.01 5.37 -10.06
N GLN A 13 6.97 4.53 -9.65
CA GLN A 13 8.10 4.94 -8.81
C GLN A 13 8.95 6.04 -9.47
N THR A 14 9.21 5.92 -10.78
CA THR A 14 9.98 6.89 -11.55
C THR A 14 9.26 8.24 -11.63
N GLU A 15 7.96 8.23 -11.94
CA GLU A 15 7.16 9.46 -11.95
C GLU A 15 7.12 10.11 -10.56
N HIS A 16 6.95 9.31 -9.50
CA HIS A 16 6.96 9.84 -8.13
C HIS A 16 8.32 10.44 -7.76
N GLN A 17 9.42 9.78 -8.12
CA GLN A 17 10.78 10.27 -7.92
C GLN A 17 11.01 11.63 -8.61
N ARG A 18 10.50 11.82 -9.84
CA ARG A 18 10.60 13.12 -10.55
C ARG A 18 9.93 14.28 -9.80
N THR A 19 8.95 13.98 -8.96
CA THR A 19 8.29 14.97 -8.11
C THR A 19 9.00 15.22 -6.77
N GLY A 20 10.14 14.54 -6.55
CA GLY A 20 10.83 14.54 -5.26
C GLY A 20 10.11 13.75 -4.18
N TYR A 21 9.36 12.70 -4.57
CA TYR A 21 8.52 11.90 -3.67
C TYR A 21 7.47 12.72 -2.91
N GLU A 22 6.81 13.67 -3.61
CA GLU A 22 5.75 14.49 -3.02
C GLU A 22 4.59 13.61 -2.53
N THR A 23 4.24 13.72 -1.25
CA THR A 23 3.19 12.91 -0.61
C THR A 23 1.90 13.69 -0.39
N ASP A 24 1.92 15.03 -0.47
CA ASP A 24 0.67 15.81 -0.47
C ASP A 24 -0.05 15.63 -1.82
N PRO A 25 -1.28 15.10 -1.87
CA PRO A 25 -1.92 14.77 -3.14
C PRO A 25 -2.13 15.97 -4.07
N GLN A 26 -2.41 17.16 -3.52
CA GLN A 26 -2.62 18.35 -4.34
C GLN A 26 -1.31 18.85 -4.93
N ALA A 27 -0.24 18.89 -4.14
CA ALA A 27 1.10 19.23 -4.61
C ALA A 27 1.59 18.20 -5.64
N LEU A 28 1.36 16.90 -5.40
CA LEU A 28 1.72 15.83 -6.33
C LEU A 28 0.97 16.00 -7.66
N CYS A 29 -0.34 16.20 -7.62
CA CYS A 29 -1.15 16.50 -8.81
C CYS A 29 -0.60 17.69 -9.60
N ARG A 30 -0.25 18.81 -8.95
CA ARG A 30 0.35 19.97 -9.62
C ARG A 30 1.67 19.61 -10.31
N LYS A 31 2.56 18.90 -9.63
CA LYS A 31 3.86 18.48 -10.18
C LYS A 31 3.71 17.51 -11.36
N LEU A 32 2.64 16.71 -11.37
CA LEU A 32 2.31 15.79 -12.46
C LEU A 32 1.43 16.42 -13.55
N ASN A 33 1.11 17.72 -13.47
CA ASN A 33 0.15 18.36 -14.37
C ASN A 33 -1.19 17.60 -14.43
N ILE A 34 -1.76 17.32 -13.26
CA ILE A 34 -3.08 16.69 -13.07
C ILE A 34 -3.92 17.69 -12.29
N GLU A 35 -5.13 17.99 -12.76
CA GLU A 35 -6.04 18.84 -12.01
C GLU A 35 -6.65 18.07 -10.83
N TYR A 36 -6.49 18.61 -9.62
CA TYR A 36 -7.12 18.08 -8.42
C TYR A 36 -8.48 18.76 -8.22
N ARG A 37 -9.58 18.00 -8.29
CA ARG A 37 -10.94 18.53 -8.15
C ARG A 37 -11.68 17.84 -6.98
N ILE A 38 -12.60 18.56 -6.36
CA ILE A 38 -13.51 17.99 -5.35
C ILE A 38 -14.85 17.67 -6.01
N GLY A 39 -15.33 16.43 -5.84
CA GLY A 39 -16.53 15.93 -6.50
C GLY A 39 -17.45 15.13 -5.56
N GLY A 40 -18.54 14.61 -6.14
CA GLY A 40 -19.48 13.72 -5.43
C GLY A 40 -19.02 12.26 -5.36
N LYS A 41 -17.98 11.89 -6.11
CA LYS A 41 -17.37 10.55 -6.13
C LYS A 41 -15.90 10.64 -6.54
N ASN A 42 -15.13 9.61 -6.19
CA ASN A 42 -13.76 9.44 -6.68
C ASN A 42 -13.78 9.04 -8.16
N MET A 43 -12.89 9.63 -8.95
CA MET A 43 -12.78 9.37 -10.39
C MET A 43 -11.48 9.93 -10.96
N ALA A 44 -10.89 9.24 -11.92
CA ALA A 44 -9.74 9.69 -12.68
C ALA A 44 -10.02 9.79 -14.18
N TYR A 45 -9.40 10.76 -14.84
CA TYR A 45 -9.35 10.89 -16.29
C TYR A 45 -7.92 11.20 -16.73
N GLY A 46 -7.34 10.31 -17.56
CA GLY A 46 -5.95 10.41 -18.02
C GLY A 46 -5.75 11.11 -19.37
N GLY A 47 -6.77 11.77 -19.93
CA GLY A 47 -6.64 12.52 -21.18
C GLY A 47 -5.94 13.88 -20.99
N ASP A 48 -6.05 14.76 -21.97
CA ASP A 48 -5.50 16.13 -21.94
C ASP A 48 -6.63 17.17 -21.96
N PRO A 49 -6.86 17.93 -20.87
CA PRO A 49 -6.13 17.90 -19.60
C PRO A 49 -6.51 16.69 -18.71
N ALA A 50 -5.56 16.20 -17.92
CA ALA A 50 -5.79 15.12 -16.97
C ALA A 50 -6.36 15.67 -15.66
N PHE A 51 -7.27 14.93 -15.02
CA PHE A 51 -7.83 15.35 -13.75
C PHE A 51 -8.23 14.16 -12.87
N ILE A 52 -8.33 14.43 -11.57
CA ILE A 52 -8.98 13.54 -10.60
C ILE A 52 -10.09 14.28 -9.88
N TYR A 53 -11.14 13.56 -9.50
CA TYR A 53 -12.11 13.97 -8.50
C TYR A 53 -11.87 13.20 -7.22
N VAL A 54 -11.87 13.91 -6.10
CA VAL A 54 -11.86 13.32 -4.77
C VAL A 54 -13.17 13.64 -4.08
N LYS A 55 -13.77 12.62 -3.47
CA LYS A 55 -15.09 12.69 -2.85
C LYS A 55 -15.06 13.66 -1.66
N ARG A 56 -16.02 14.60 -1.64
CA ARG A 56 -16.05 15.72 -0.67
C ARG A 56 -16.10 15.30 0.80
N ASP A 57 -16.77 14.21 1.13
CA ASP A 57 -17.01 13.76 2.50
C ASP A 57 -15.90 12.86 3.06
N GLU A 58 -14.86 12.57 2.28
CA GLU A 58 -13.73 11.77 2.72
C GLU A 58 -12.69 12.63 3.44
N ASN A 59 -12.16 12.11 4.55
CA ASN A 59 -11.22 12.81 5.40
C ASN A 59 -10.06 11.90 5.83
N GLY A 60 -8.96 12.51 6.28
CA GLY A 60 -7.83 11.82 6.87
C GLY A 60 -7.19 10.77 5.96
N PRO A 61 -6.81 9.59 6.50
CA PRO A 61 -6.12 8.53 5.76
C PRO A 61 -6.89 8.04 4.53
N ARG A 62 -8.22 8.00 4.61
CA ARG A 62 -9.08 7.56 3.50
C ARG A 62 -9.00 8.52 2.30
N ARG A 63 -9.09 9.83 2.56
CA ARG A 63 -8.94 10.84 1.50
C ARG A 63 -7.55 10.78 0.86
N LEU A 64 -6.52 10.63 1.69
CA LEU A 64 -5.13 10.49 1.24
C LEU A 64 -4.99 9.29 0.28
N PHE A 65 -5.42 8.11 0.72
CA PHE A 65 -5.35 6.89 -0.08
C PHE A 65 -6.15 7.01 -1.38
N ASN A 66 -7.39 7.49 -1.32
CA ASN A 66 -8.22 7.61 -2.50
C ASN A 66 -7.68 8.64 -3.50
N SER A 67 -7.08 9.73 -3.02
CA SER A 67 -6.42 10.69 -3.90
C SER A 67 -5.24 10.03 -4.62
N ALA A 68 -4.39 9.29 -3.90
CA ALA A 68 -3.28 8.55 -4.48
C ALA A 68 -3.76 7.47 -5.47
N HIS A 69 -4.84 6.76 -5.14
CA HIS A 69 -5.48 5.77 -6.00
C HIS A 69 -5.90 6.38 -7.36
N GLU A 70 -6.59 7.52 -7.35
CA GLU A 70 -6.97 8.19 -8.60
C GLU A 70 -5.76 8.73 -9.38
N ILE A 71 -4.70 9.20 -8.70
CA ILE A 71 -3.45 9.61 -9.37
C ILE A 71 -2.84 8.42 -10.11
N ILE A 72 -2.84 7.23 -9.50
CA ILE A 72 -2.32 6.02 -10.13
C ILE A 72 -3.15 5.61 -11.36
N HIS A 73 -4.47 5.77 -11.33
CA HIS A 73 -5.26 5.57 -12.54
C HIS A 73 -4.84 6.51 -13.68
N VAL A 74 -4.55 7.79 -13.39
CA VAL A 74 -4.04 8.73 -14.38
C VAL A 74 -2.67 8.30 -14.91
N LEU A 75 -1.74 7.92 -14.03
CA LEU A 75 -0.41 7.44 -14.43
C LEU A 75 -0.50 6.17 -15.28
N MET A 76 -1.32 5.19 -14.87
CA MET A 76 -1.56 3.96 -15.62
C MET A 76 -2.13 4.25 -17.02
N ALA A 77 -3.01 5.23 -17.16
CA ALA A 77 -3.53 5.65 -18.46
C ALA A 77 -2.46 6.33 -19.33
N ARG A 78 -1.68 7.25 -18.76
CA ARG A 78 -0.59 7.96 -19.47
C ARG A 78 0.51 7.04 -19.97
N GLY A 79 0.88 6.04 -19.16
CA GLY A 79 1.86 5.03 -19.54
C GLY A 79 1.31 3.94 -20.47
N GLY A 80 0.01 3.98 -20.82
CA GLY A 80 -0.62 2.94 -21.65
C GLY A 80 -0.78 1.57 -20.96
N TYR A 81 -0.37 1.44 -19.70
CA TYR A 81 -0.37 0.18 -18.95
C TYR A 81 -1.75 -0.43 -18.79
N LYS A 82 -2.81 0.39 -18.69
CA LYS A 82 -4.17 -0.14 -18.57
C LYS A 82 -4.52 -1.06 -19.75
N THR A 83 -4.27 -0.60 -20.98
CA THR A 83 -4.55 -1.37 -22.20
C THR A 83 -3.61 -2.56 -22.32
N LEU A 84 -2.32 -2.40 -22.02
CA LEU A 84 -1.33 -3.48 -22.06
C LEU A 84 -1.69 -4.60 -21.08
N ILE A 85 -1.99 -4.27 -19.82
CA ILE A 85 -2.37 -5.26 -18.79
C ILE A 85 -3.67 -5.95 -19.17
N GLN A 86 -4.65 -5.22 -19.72
CA GLN A 86 -5.90 -5.83 -20.21
C GLN A 86 -5.67 -6.84 -21.33
N HIS A 87 -4.70 -6.56 -22.22
CA HIS A 87 -4.34 -7.44 -23.31
C HIS A 87 -3.59 -8.68 -22.81
N GLU A 88 -2.48 -8.50 -22.10
CA GLU A 88 -1.61 -9.60 -21.64
C GLU A 88 -2.30 -10.51 -20.60
N HIS A 89 -3.19 -9.95 -19.78
CA HIS A 89 -3.94 -10.69 -18.76
C HIS A 89 -5.40 -10.94 -19.18
N ALA A 90 -5.69 -10.97 -20.48
CA ALA A 90 -7.05 -11.22 -20.99
C ALA A 90 -7.65 -12.55 -20.49
N CYS A 91 -6.80 -13.53 -20.14
CA CYS A 91 -7.21 -14.81 -19.56
C CYS A 91 -7.99 -14.66 -18.23
N LEU A 92 -7.84 -13.54 -17.52
CA LEU A 92 -8.61 -13.25 -16.30
C LEU A 92 -10.09 -12.96 -16.57
N GLY A 93 -10.46 -12.67 -17.83
CA GLY A 93 -11.83 -12.41 -18.26
C GLY A 93 -12.50 -11.34 -17.40
N LYS A 94 -13.56 -11.71 -16.68
CA LYS A 94 -14.33 -10.77 -15.83
C LYS A 94 -13.53 -10.23 -14.64
N LYS A 95 -12.46 -10.91 -14.20
CA LYS A 95 -11.62 -10.51 -13.06
C LYS A 95 -10.56 -9.45 -13.42
N ILE A 96 -10.41 -9.09 -14.70
CA ILE A 96 -9.39 -8.13 -15.12
C ILE A 96 -9.56 -6.76 -14.46
N LYS A 97 -10.81 -6.34 -14.20
CA LYS A 97 -11.08 -5.08 -13.51
C LYS A 97 -10.56 -5.12 -12.08
N GLU A 98 -10.90 -6.17 -11.32
CA GLU A 98 -10.41 -6.37 -9.95
C GLU A 98 -8.89 -6.43 -9.88
N HIS A 99 -8.26 -7.09 -10.87
CA HIS A 99 -6.82 -7.15 -10.96
C HIS A 99 -6.17 -5.77 -11.16
N ILE A 100 -6.73 -4.95 -12.05
CA ILE A 100 -6.28 -3.56 -12.24
C ILE A 100 -6.45 -2.75 -10.96
N GLU A 101 -7.60 -2.86 -10.28
CA GLU A 101 -7.84 -2.16 -9.01
C GLU A 101 -6.82 -2.57 -7.92
N GLN A 102 -6.42 -3.84 -7.86
CA GLN A 102 -5.38 -4.31 -6.95
C GLN A 102 -4.02 -3.66 -7.25
N LEU A 103 -3.66 -3.54 -8.53
CA LEU A 103 -2.42 -2.87 -8.95
C LEU A 103 -2.47 -1.36 -8.64
N VAL A 104 -3.61 -0.73 -8.84
CA VAL A 104 -3.83 0.68 -8.52
C VAL A 104 -3.72 0.91 -7.01
N ASN A 105 -4.30 0.03 -6.20
CA ASN A 105 -4.16 0.06 -4.73
C ASN A 105 -2.70 -0.11 -4.29
N PHE A 106 -1.95 -1.00 -4.94
CA PHE A 106 -0.53 -1.19 -4.67
C PHE A 106 0.28 0.06 -5.01
N GLY A 107 0.06 0.64 -6.20
CA GLY A 107 0.69 1.91 -6.60
C GLY A 107 0.31 3.06 -5.66
N ALA A 108 -0.93 3.12 -5.18
CA ALA A 108 -1.38 4.15 -4.25
C ALA A 108 -0.61 4.07 -2.93
N ALA A 109 -0.40 2.85 -2.43
CA ALA A 109 0.45 2.59 -1.27
C ALA A 109 1.90 3.05 -1.50
N GLN A 110 2.45 2.92 -2.70
CA GLN A 110 3.78 3.44 -3.04
C GLN A 110 3.84 4.97 -3.01
N LEU A 111 2.79 5.67 -3.46
CA LEU A 111 2.77 7.14 -3.43
C LEU A 111 2.68 7.70 -2.01
N ILE A 112 1.89 7.09 -1.15
CA ILE A 112 1.71 7.57 0.23
C ILE A 112 2.84 7.11 1.16
N MET A 113 3.47 5.97 0.86
CA MET A 113 4.63 5.42 1.59
C MET A 113 5.77 5.17 0.60
N PRO A 114 6.45 6.24 0.15
CA PRO A 114 7.46 6.15 -0.91
C PRO A 114 8.69 5.38 -0.47
N HIS A 115 9.45 4.90 -1.45
CA HIS A 115 10.64 4.10 -1.20
C HIS A 115 11.63 4.74 -0.20
N PRO A 116 11.97 6.05 -0.26
CA PRO A 116 12.85 6.64 0.75
C PRO A 116 12.32 6.57 2.19
N LEU A 117 11.00 6.70 2.37
CA LEU A 117 10.38 6.57 3.70
C LEU A 117 10.51 5.13 4.21
N LEU A 118 10.31 4.15 3.33
CA LEU A 118 10.46 2.74 3.63
C LEU A 118 11.92 2.36 3.94
N THR A 119 12.86 2.82 3.11
CA THR A 119 14.30 2.64 3.35
C THR A 119 14.70 3.20 4.70
N GLU A 120 14.20 4.39 5.05
CA GLU A 120 14.48 4.99 6.35
C GLU A 120 13.87 4.22 7.51
N ALA A 121 12.64 3.70 7.35
CA ALA A 121 12.01 2.83 8.34
C ALA A 121 12.84 1.57 8.59
N HIS A 122 13.24 0.89 7.51
CA HIS A 122 14.05 -0.33 7.60
C HIS A 122 15.46 -0.03 8.15
N ARG A 123 16.10 1.07 7.75
CA ARG A 123 17.41 1.48 8.29
C ARG A 123 17.36 1.71 9.81
N ARG A 124 16.28 2.29 10.32
CA ARG A 124 16.14 2.60 11.75
C ARG A 124 15.72 1.41 12.61
N PHE A 125 14.79 0.60 12.10
CA PHE A 125 14.08 -0.39 12.91
C PHE A 125 14.22 -1.82 12.39
N GLY A 126 14.88 -2.01 11.25
CA GLY A 126 14.95 -3.27 10.54
C GLY A 126 13.55 -3.83 10.24
N ASP A 127 13.47 -5.15 10.23
CA ASP A 127 12.22 -5.87 10.07
C ASP A 127 11.56 -6.15 11.43
N THR A 128 10.94 -5.11 11.98
CA THR A 128 10.23 -5.11 13.26
C THR A 128 8.89 -4.37 13.14
N PRO A 129 7.94 -4.57 14.08
CA PRO A 129 6.72 -3.78 14.13
C PRO A 129 6.96 -2.26 14.22
N ALA A 130 8.09 -1.83 14.79
CA ALA A 130 8.44 -0.41 14.90
C ALA A 130 8.65 0.25 13.53
N ALA A 131 9.12 -0.50 12.51
CA ALA A 131 9.22 0.00 11.14
C ALA A 131 7.83 0.34 10.56
N ILE A 132 6.84 -0.52 10.81
CA ILE A 132 5.45 -0.30 10.37
C ILE A 132 4.85 0.91 11.09
N ILE A 133 5.07 1.06 12.40
CA ILE A 133 4.61 2.25 13.15
C ILE A 133 5.27 3.53 12.62
N TYR A 134 6.55 3.46 12.27
CA TYR A 134 7.24 4.58 11.63
C TYR A 134 6.58 4.96 10.31
N LEU A 135 6.25 3.99 9.45
CA LEU A 135 5.53 4.21 8.20
C LEU A 135 4.16 4.87 8.45
N THR A 136 3.35 4.32 9.35
CA THR A 136 2.02 4.86 9.71
C THR A 136 2.13 6.31 10.18
N THR A 137 3.07 6.60 11.07
CA THR A 137 3.24 7.93 11.67
C THR A 137 3.66 8.99 10.65
N HIS A 138 4.57 8.65 9.73
CA HIS A 138 5.15 9.62 8.80
C HIS A 138 4.39 9.75 7.47
N SER A 139 3.59 8.74 7.11
CA SER A 139 2.73 8.80 5.92
C SER A 139 1.30 9.24 6.22
N GLY A 140 0.82 9.08 7.46
CA GLY A 140 -0.61 9.21 7.77
C GLY A 140 -1.47 8.08 7.19
N ALA A 141 -0.88 7.03 6.64
CA ALA A 141 -1.58 5.82 6.20
C ALA A 141 -2.12 5.02 7.40
N SER A 142 -3.09 4.14 7.17
CA SER A 142 -3.54 3.21 8.20
C SER A 142 -2.46 2.16 8.52
N ILE A 143 -2.54 1.52 9.68
CA ILE A 143 -1.61 0.47 10.09
C ILE A 143 -1.68 -0.72 9.13
N GLU A 144 -2.88 -1.06 8.67
CA GLU A 144 -3.17 -2.12 7.71
C GLU A 144 -2.49 -1.87 6.35
N ALA A 145 -2.54 -0.62 5.86
CA ALA A 145 -1.85 -0.23 4.65
C ALA A 145 -0.32 -0.28 4.82
N ALA A 146 0.19 0.21 5.96
CA ALA A 146 1.61 0.18 6.28
C ALA A 146 2.16 -1.26 6.41
N MET A 147 1.40 -2.17 7.01
CA MET A 147 1.72 -3.60 7.07
C MET A 147 1.92 -4.18 5.67
N ARG A 148 0.95 -3.95 4.76
CA ARG A 148 1.04 -4.44 3.37
C ARG A 148 2.24 -3.84 2.65
N ARG A 149 2.47 -2.53 2.80
CA ARG A 149 3.62 -1.84 2.18
C ARG A 149 4.96 -2.38 2.66
N TRP A 150 5.08 -2.67 3.95
CA TRP A 150 6.28 -3.24 4.57
C TRP A 150 6.48 -4.70 4.15
N ALA A 151 5.44 -5.53 4.18
CA ALA A 151 5.57 -6.95 3.83
C ALA A 151 5.95 -7.14 2.35
N TRP A 152 5.43 -6.30 1.46
CA TRP A 152 5.67 -6.36 0.01
C TRP A 152 6.76 -5.40 -0.47
N GLN A 153 7.65 -4.95 0.43
CA GLN A 153 8.73 -4.03 0.06
C GLN A 153 9.79 -4.67 -0.85
N ASP A 154 10.01 -5.97 -0.68
CA ASP A 154 10.85 -6.81 -1.53
C ASP A 154 10.13 -8.16 -1.71
N ILE A 155 9.81 -8.48 -2.96
CA ILE A 155 9.09 -9.71 -3.33
C ILE A 155 9.96 -10.97 -3.34
N THR A 156 11.26 -10.83 -3.11
CA THR A 156 12.19 -11.96 -3.02
C THR A 156 12.35 -12.44 -1.58
N GLU A 157 12.03 -11.57 -0.62
CA GLU A 157 12.09 -11.88 0.79
C GLU A 157 10.81 -12.56 1.30
N ARG A 158 10.93 -13.20 2.47
CA ARG A 158 9.83 -13.88 3.16
C ARG A 158 9.43 -13.06 4.37
N ARG A 159 8.38 -12.24 4.22
CA ARG A 159 7.88 -11.35 5.27
C ARG A 159 6.40 -11.59 5.53
N ALA A 160 5.98 -11.47 6.78
CA ALA A 160 4.56 -11.38 7.13
C ALA A 160 4.35 -10.42 8.29
N ALA A 161 3.17 -9.81 8.33
CA ALA A 161 2.74 -8.99 9.46
C ALA A 161 1.30 -9.33 9.83
N PHE A 162 0.98 -9.16 11.10
CA PHE A 162 -0.38 -9.34 11.60
C PHE A 162 -0.71 -8.31 12.67
N LEU A 163 -1.99 -8.01 12.81
CA LEU A 163 -2.54 -7.15 13.83
C LEU A 163 -3.59 -7.92 14.61
N THR A 164 -3.50 -7.97 15.94
CA THR A 164 -4.53 -8.58 16.79
C THR A 164 -5.29 -7.54 17.58
N TYR A 165 -6.59 -7.77 17.79
CA TYR A 165 -7.46 -7.05 18.73
C TYR A 165 -7.90 -8.03 19.82
N GLY A 166 -7.40 -7.81 21.03
CA GLY A 166 -7.42 -8.79 22.11
C GLY A 166 -6.74 -10.07 21.68
N SER A 167 -7.47 -11.17 21.83
CA SER A 167 -7.02 -12.51 21.45
C SER A 167 -7.39 -12.89 20.02
N TYR A 168 -7.71 -11.96 19.12
CA TYR A 168 -8.17 -12.29 17.77
C TYR A 168 -7.37 -11.58 16.70
N VAL A 169 -7.04 -12.28 15.62
CA VAL A 169 -6.40 -11.70 14.44
C VAL A 169 -7.37 -10.79 13.72
N HIS A 170 -7.01 -9.52 13.59
CA HIS A 170 -7.82 -8.47 12.96
C HIS A 170 -7.38 -8.15 11.53
N ASP A 171 -6.08 -8.22 11.24
CA ASP A 171 -5.56 -8.11 9.88
C ASP A 171 -4.29 -8.95 9.72
N ILE A 172 -4.04 -9.41 8.49
CA ILE A 172 -2.86 -10.17 8.11
C ILE A 172 -2.37 -9.77 6.73
N THR A 173 -1.07 -9.86 6.54
CA THR A 173 -0.46 -9.78 5.21
C THR A 173 0.80 -10.62 5.19
N SER A 174 1.09 -11.23 4.04
CA SER A 174 2.33 -11.94 3.83
C SER A 174 2.83 -11.81 2.40
N CYS A 175 4.15 -11.88 2.25
CA CYS A 175 4.87 -12.00 1.00
C CYS A 175 5.83 -13.19 1.15
N ASN A 176 5.62 -14.25 0.34
CA ASN A 176 6.37 -15.52 0.40
C ASN A 176 6.50 -16.18 1.78
N TYR A 177 5.57 -15.87 2.68
CA TYR A 177 5.55 -16.39 4.04
C TYR A 177 4.17 -16.99 4.32
N GLN A 178 4.15 -18.21 4.85
CA GLN A 178 2.93 -18.89 5.26
C GLN A 178 2.74 -18.68 6.76
N LEU A 179 1.72 -17.91 7.13
CA LEU A 179 1.35 -17.73 8.54
C LEU A 179 0.68 -19.00 9.06
N PRO A 180 0.90 -19.38 10.33
CA PRO A 180 0.26 -20.55 10.94
C PRO A 180 -1.18 -20.28 11.42
N PHE A 181 -1.77 -19.15 11.03
CA PHE A 181 -3.10 -18.69 11.43
C PHE A 181 -3.72 -17.83 10.34
N TRP A 182 -5.03 -17.61 10.44
CA TRP A 182 -5.86 -16.87 9.51
C TRP A 182 -6.51 -15.66 10.15
N LEU A 183 -7.16 -14.84 9.32
CA LEU A 183 -7.98 -13.74 9.77
C LEU A 183 -9.08 -14.26 10.71
N TYR A 184 -9.28 -13.58 11.84
CA TYR A 184 -10.22 -13.93 12.92
C TYR A 184 -9.88 -15.15 13.77
N ASP A 185 -8.74 -15.82 13.52
CA ASP A 185 -8.28 -16.87 14.43
C ASP A 185 -8.01 -16.31 15.82
N ARG A 186 -8.26 -17.16 16.83
CA ARG A 186 -8.02 -16.81 18.23
C ARG A 186 -6.58 -17.15 18.62
N ILE A 187 -5.85 -16.15 19.10
CA ILE A 187 -4.47 -16.22 19.58
C ILE A 187 -4.43 -15.57 20.97
N PRO A 188 -4.62 -16.36 22.06
CA PRO A 188 -4.78 -15.82 23.41
C PRO A 188 -3.57 -15.01 23.88
N GLU A 189 -2.38 -15.50 23.57
CA GLU A 189 -1.11 -14.95 24.03
C GLU A 189 -0.12 -14.96 22.86
N PRO A 190 -0.18 -13.99 21.93
CA PRO A 190 0.68 -13.99 20.74
C PRO A 190 2.17 -14.12 21.05
N HIS A 191 2.61 -13.57 22.18
CA HIS A 191 3.99 -13.63 22.66
C HIS A 191 4.43 -15.01 23.17
N VAL A 192 3.47 -15.87 23.55
CA VAL A 192 3.73 -17.27 23.93
C VAL A 192 3.61 -18.18 22.73
N VAL A 193 2.64 -17.93 21.84
CA VAL A 193 2.36 -18.78 20.69
C VAL A 193 3.41 -18.62 19.58
N PHE A 194 3.98 -17.42 19.40
CA PHE A 194 4.93 -17.14 18.32
C PHE A 194 6.27 -16.61 18.83
N GLU A 195 7.13 -17.52 19.27
CA GLU A 195 8.49 -17.17 19.74
C GLU A 195 9.33 -16.47 18.66
N GLU A 196 9.11 -16.81 17.39
CA GLU A 196 9.81 -16.21 16.24
C GLU A 196 9.23 -14.84 15.82
N ALA A 197 8.04 -14.48 16.30
CA ALA A 197 7.43 -13.20 15.95
C ALA A 197 8.04 -12.07 16.77
N LYS A 198 8.41 -10.98 16.10
CA LYS A 198 8.69 -9.72 16.79
C LYS A 198 7.36 -9.02 17.05
N LEU A 199 7.08 -8.68 18.30
CA LEU A 199 5.80 -8.13 18.72
C LEU A 199 5.95 -6.72 19.31
N LEU A 200 4.93 -5.91 19.09
CA LEU A 200 4.77 -4.60 19.71
C LEU A 200 3.33 -4.45 20.21
N CYS A 201 3.19 -4.17 21.50
CA CYS A 201 1.92 -3.75 22.08
C CYS A 201 1.66 -2.28 21.71
N LEU A 202 0.50 -1.99 21.12
CA LEU A 202 0.11 -0.62 20.79
C LEU A 202 -0.49 0.08 22.02
N PRO A 203 -0.56 1.42 22.06
CA PRO A 203 -1.00 2.17 23.25
C PRO A 203 -2.39 1.79 23.78
N ASP A 204 -3.27 1.28 22.91
CA ASP A 204 -4.49 0.60 23.31
C ASP A 204 -4.11 -0.84 23.69
N SER A 205 -4.00 -1.11 25.00
CA SER A 205 -3.46 -2.33 25.65
C SER A 205 -3.99 -3.69 25.15
N ARG A 206 -4.94 -3.69 24.22
CA ARG A 206 -5.51 -4.88 23.59
C ARG A 206 -5.01 -5.11 22.17
N LYS A 207 -4.16 -4.25 21.60
CA LYS A 207 -3.70 -4.42 20.22
C LYS A 207 -2.23 -4.83 20.16
N TYR A 208 -1.94 -5.90 19.42
CA TYR A 208 -0.57 -6.29 19.12
C TYR A 208 -0.32 -6.23 17.62
N LEU A 209 0.78 -5.59 17.25
CA LEU A 209 1.34 -5.66 15.92
C LEU A 209 2.52 -6.64 15.94
N GLY A 210 2.50 -7.62 15.05
CA GLY A 210 3.56 -8.61 14.94
C GLY A 210 4.12 -8.70 13.53
N THR A 211 5.40 -9.06 13.44
CA THR A 211 6.10 -9.32 12.18
C THR A 211 6.86 -10.63 12.23
N PHE A 212 6.84 -11.36 11.13
CA PHE A 212 7.68 -12.53 10.85
C PHE A 212 8.61 -12.23 9.67
N THR A 213 9.84 -12.69 9.78
CA THR A 213 10.82 -12.66 8.69
C THR A 213 11.63 -13.94 8.70
N ALA A 214 11.83 -14.54 7.53
CA ALA A 214 12.77 -15.63 7.34
C ALA A 214 13.83 -15.20 6.33
N ASN A 215 15.10 -15.42 6.69
CA ASN A 215 16.24 -15.31 5.77
C ASN A 215 16.24 -16.48 4.78
#